data_AF-A0A966Z354-F1
#
_entry.id   AF-A0A966Z354-F1
#
_cell.length_a   1.000
_cell.length_b   1.000
_cell.length_c   1.000
_cell.angle_alpha   90.00
_cell.angle_beta   90.00
_cell.angle_gamma   90.00
#
_symmetry.space_group_name_H-M   'P 1'
#
loop_
_entity.id
_entity.type
_entity.pdbx_description
1 polymer ?
#
loop_
_entity_poly.entity_id
_entity_poly.type
_entity_poly.pdbx_seq_one_letter_code
_entity_poly.pdbx_strand_id
1 'polypeptide(L)'
;MLRVRQHGLFRLVVVVSLIFLARLCPTALAADSAPSYTLQGLVNGATQTPSALAPNTIATLYGTNLAFSTHTVTVGDLRGGLLPNTLGGVTVYVGGFAASLFYVSPTQINFLVPYELTAGTVNVAVARQGLAGPTLRVQLNATSPGLFQWKGNYAIASHLSGSLVGPDAPAKAGEIVVIYAVGLGRTNPDTNSGRVVSAAASIVALPQLLVTIAGNPVAAKDILYAGLAPGFAGLYQINLRMPQLLPPDPEIRISVAAQASAPRIRLAALPTVLAVD
;
A
#
# COMPACT_ATOMS: atom_id res chain seq x y z
N MET A 1 -12.39 25.74 -103.31
CA MET A 1 -11.04 25.79 -103.91
C MET A 1 -10.05 26.12 -102.79
N LEU A 2 -9.01 25.28 -102.62
CA LEU A 2 -7.87 25.38 -101.66
C LEU A 2 -8.18 25.31 -100.14
N ARG A 3 -7.86 24.23 -99.42
CA ARG A 3 -6.56 23.67 -98.95
C ARG A 3 -6.18 24.10 -97.51
N VAL A 4 -6.45 23.19 -96.58
CA VAL A 4 -5.64 22.73 -95.42
C VAL A 4 -4.41 23.54 -95.01
N ARG A 5 -4.30 23.86 -93.71
CA ARG A 5 -3.11 23.58 -92.88
C ARG A 5 -3.38 23.66 -91.36
N GLN A 6 -2.95 22.62 -90.65
CA GLN A 6 -2.90 22.52 -89.19
C GLN A 6 -1.63 23.18 -88.63
N HIS A 7 -1.71 23.68 -87.37
CA HIS A 7 -0.91 23.26 -86.19
C HIS A 7 -0.69 24.38 -85.16
N GLY A 8 -0.67 24.00 -83.87
CA GLY A 8 -0.14 24.76 -82.72
C GLY A 8 -1.21 25.59 -81.99
N LEU A 9 -1.94 25.09 -80.99
CA LEU A 9 -1.51 24.65 -79.65
C LEU A 9 -0.68 25.72 -78.92
N PHE A 10 -1.31 26.62 -78.16
CA PHE A 10 -0.81 27.11 -76.87
C PHE A 10 -1.97 27.73 -76.06
N ARG A 11 -2.33 27.07 -74.96
CA ARG A 11 -3.31 27.49 -73.96
C ARG A 11 -2.65 28.44 -72.97
N LEU A 12 -3.32 29.52 -72.57
CA LEU A 12 -3.00 30.26 -71.35
C LEU A 12 -4.26 30.31 -70.47
N VAL A 13 -4.33 29.40 -69.49
CA VAL A 13 -5.30 29.43 -68.40
C VAL A 13 -4.56 30.03 -67.21
N VAL A 14 -4.96 31.23 -66.78
CA VAL A 14 -4.47 31.85 -65.54
C VAL A 14 -5.28 31.26 -64.39
N VAL A 15 -4.67 30.36 -63.62
CA VAL A 15 -5.22 29.87 -62.35
C VAL A 15 -4.70 30.79 -61.24
N VAL A 16 -5.60 31.56 -60.64
CA VAL A 16 -5.31 32.35 -59.43
C VAL A 16 -5.33 31.39 -58.23
N SER A 17 -4.16 30.98 -57.77
CA SER A 17 -3.99 30.19 -56.55
C SER A 17 -4.11 31.10 -55.32
N LEU A 18 -5.23 31.02 -54.60
CA LEU A 18 -5.34 31.51 -53.23
C LEU A 18 -4.52 30.59 -52.30
N ILE A 19 -3.35 31.05 -51.89
CA ILE A 19 -2.55 30.40 -50.84
C ILE A 19 -3.22 30.70 -49.50
N PHE A 20 -4.03 29.77 -48.99
CA PHE A 20 -4.38 29.73 -47.57
C PHE A 20 -3.14 29.21 -46.82
N LEU A 21 -2.37 30.10 -46.19
CA LEU A 21 -1.40 29.70 -45.19
C LEU A 21 -2.18 29.26 -43.95
N ALA A 22 -2.55 27.97 -43.89
CA ALA A 22 -2.96 27.38 -42.62
C ALA A 22 -1.79 27.53 -41.66
N ARG A 23 -1.92 28.41 -40.66
CA ARG A 23 -1.03 28.40 -39.50
C ARG A 23 -1.22 27.04 -38.82
N LEU A 24 -0.35 26.09 -39.14
CA LEU A 24 -0.05 24.98 -38.26
C LEU A 24 0.50 25.63 -36.98
N CYS A 25 -0.39 25.93 -36.03
CA CYS A 25 0.02 26.07 -34.66
C CYS A 25 0.46 24.65 -34.27
N PRO A 26 1.75 24.38 -34.02
CA PRO A 26 2.07 23.16 -33.31
C PRO A 26 1.40 23.32 -31.95
N THR A 27 0.23 22.71 -31.77
CA THR A 27 -0.18 22.33 -30.43
C THR A 27 0.93 21.42 -29.94
N ALA A 28 1.86 21.97 -29.18
CA ALA A 28 2.76 21.17 -28.39
C ALA A 28 1.85 20.28 -27.55
N LEU A 29 1.75 19.00 -27.93
CA LEU A 29 1.27 17.99 -27.00
C LEU A 29 2.17 18.16 -25.78
N ALA A 30 1.62 18.66 -24.68
CA ALA A 30 2.35 18.66 -23.43
C ALA A 30 2.79 17.22 -23.22
N ALA A 31 4.10 16.97 -23.25
CA ALA A 31 4.63 15.63 -23.02
C ALA A 31 4.08 15.17 -21.67
N ASP A 32 3.36 14.05 -21.65
CA ASP A 32 2.84 13.52 -20.40
C ASP A 32 4.04 13.29 -19.47
N SER A 33 4.05 13.99 -18.35
CA SER A 33 5.19 13.97 -17.44
C SER A 33 5.19 12.64 -16.73
N ALA A 34 6.24 11.84 -16.93
CA ALA A 34 6.37 10.51 -16.31
C ALA A 34 6.15 10.57 -14.78
N PRO A 35 5.69 9.46 -14.16
CA PRO A 35 5.61 9.35 -12.71
C PRO A 35 6.93 9.74 -12.04
N SER A 36 6.87 10.60 -11.03
CA SER A 36 8.05 11.10 -10.31
C SER A 36 7.91 10.84 -8.81
N TYR A 37 8.93 10.21 -8.24
CA TYR A 37 8.96 9.80 -6.83
C TYR A 37 10.40 9.47 -6.43
N THR A 38 10.65 9.39 -5.13
CA THR A 38 11.96 9.09 -4.55
C THR A 38 11.84 8.00 -3.50
N LEU A 39 12.98 7.49 -3.02
CA LEU A 39 13.01 6.56 -1.89
C LEU A 39 12.33 7.12 -0.63
N GLN A 40 12.36 8.43 -0.41
CA GLN A 40 11.68 9.06 0.72
C GLN A 40 10.15 9.05 0.59
N GLY A 41 9.64 8.94 -0.64
CA GLY A 41 8.21 8.81 -0.88
C GLY A 41 7.69 7.39 -0.66
N LEU A 42 8.56 6.38 -0.59
CA LEU A 42 8.18 5.00 -0.35
C LEU A 42 8.20 4.69 1.14
N VAL A 43 7.01 4.43 1.70
CA VAL A 43 6.81 4.28 3.14
C VAL A 43 6.04 3.01 3.47
N ASN A 44 6.19 2.54 4.71
CA ASN A 44 5.33 1.51 5.27
C ASN A 44 3.91 2.07 5.46
N GLY A 45 2.89 1.38 4.96
CA GLY A 45 1.51 1.87 4.93
C GLY A 45 0.87 2.05 6.31
N ALA A 46 1.42 1.42 7.35
CA ALA A 46 0.95 1.58 8.72
C ALA A 46 1.66 2.73 9.45
N THR A 47 2.98 2.90 9.25
CA THR A 47 3.76 3.93 9.95
C THR A 47 3.80 5.26 9.21
N GLN A 48 3.53 5.26 7.90
CA GLN A 48 3.63 6.43 7.01
C GLN A 48 5.02 7.09 7.02
N THR A 49 6.05 6.31 7.34
CA THR A 49 7.45 6.74 7.37
C THR A 49 8.34 5.84 6.51
N PRO A 50 9.40 6.38 5.89
CA PRO A 50 10.39 5.58 5.19
C PRO A 50 11.02 4.55 6.13
N SER A 51 10.91 3.27 5.77
CA SER A 51 11.50 2.17 6.51
C SER A 51 11.74 0.98 5.59
N ALA A 52 12.49 -0.02 6.06
CA ALA A 52 12.60 -1.28 5.34
C ALA A 52 11.20 -1.89 5.18
N LEU A 53 10.90 -2.44 4.02
CA LEU A 53 9.65 -3.15 3.78
C LEU A 53 9.87 -4.66 3.94
N ALA A 54 8.79 -5.43 3.89
CA ALA A 54 8.85 -6.89 3.87
C ALA A 54 7.83 -7.42 2.86
N PRO A 55 7.97 -8.68 2.40
CA PRO A 55 6.93 -9.34 1.62
C PRO A 55 5.59 -9.26 2.34
N ASN A 56 4.51 -9.06 1.57
CA ASN A 56 3.15 -8.91 2.08
C ASN A 56 2.89 -7.71 3.01
N THR A 57 3.81 -6.73 3.05
CA THR A 57 3.57 -5.46 3.74
C THR A 57 2.78 -4.52 2.85
N ILE A 58 1.75 -3.90 3.38
CA ILE A 58 1.05 -2.78 2.71
C ILE A 58 2.01 -1.58 2.72
N ALA A 59 2.34 -1.06 1.55
CA ALA A 59 3.21 0.08 1.34
C ALA A 59 2.44 1.22 0.68
N THR A 60 2.93 2.43 0.91
CA THR A 60 2.43 3.65 0.27
C THR A 60 3.59 4.31 -0.47
N LEU A 61 3.36 4.73 -1.70
CA LEU A 61 4.29 5.53 -2.48
C LEU A 61 3.68 6.91 -2.74
N TYR A 62 4.36 7.93 -2.25
CA TYR A 62 4.06 9.33 -2.52
C TYR A 62 4.93 9.86 -3.67
N GLY A 63 4.35 10.76 -4.46
CA GLY A 63 5.02 11.35 -5.60
C GLY A 63 4.12 12.32 -6.35
N THR A 64 4.41 12.51 -7.63
CA THR A 64 3.59 13.27 -8.56
C THR A 64 3.42 12.49 -9.85
N ASN A 65 2.35 12.81 -10.60
CA ASN A 65 2.04 12.16 -11.86
C ASN A 65 1.93 10.63 -11.74
N LEU A 66 1.48 10.12 -10.59
CA LEU A 66 1.41 8.68 -10.35
C LEU A 66 0.21 8.02 -11.06
N ALA A 67 -0.91 8.75 -11.15
CA ALA A 67 -2.12 8.40 -11.89
C ALA A 67 -2.73 9.66 -12.52
N PHE A 68 -3.66 9.51 -13.47
CA PHE A 68 -4.44 10.66 -13.98
C PHE A 68 -5.67 10.99 -13.13
N SER A 69 -6.23 9.97 -12.49
CA SER A 69 -7.44 10.05 -11.70
C SER A 69 -7.30 9.17 -10.46
N THR A 70 -8.07 9.51 -9.44
CA THR A 70 -8.15 8.71 -8.22
C THR A 70 -9.02 7.49 -8.45
N HIS A 71 -8.52 6.31 -8.09
CA HIS A 71 -9.25 5.06 -8.06
C HIS A 71 -8.98 4.32 -6.76
N THR A 72 -10.05 3.89 -6.09
CA THR A 72 -10.00 2.98 -4.95
C THR A 72 -10.54 1.64 -5.40
N VAL A 73 -9.92 0.54 -4.99
CA VAL A 73 -10.42 -0.80 -5.29
C VAL A 73 -11.84 -0.97 -4.79
N THR A 74 -12.67 -1.55 -5.64
CA THR A 74 -14.03 -2.00 -5.35
C THR A 74 -14.13 -3.51 -5.51
N VAL A 75 -15.25 -4.09 -5.06
CA VAL A 75 -15.52 -5.52 -5.28
C VAL A 75 -15.49 -5.89 -6.77
N GLY A 76 -15.86 -4.97 -7.67
CA GLY A 76 -15.84 -5.18 -9.11
C GLY A 76 -14.45 -5.28 -9.72
N ASP A 77 -13.41 -4.82 -9.02
CA ASP A 77 -12.01 -4.90 -9.47
C ASP A 77 -11.36 -6.25 -9.10
N LEU A 78 -11.95 -6.98 -8.14
CA LEU A 78 -11.42 -8.25 -7.68
C LEU A 78 -11.60 -9.34 -8.74
N ARG A 79 -10.61 -10.24 -8.86
CA ARG A 79 -10.68 -11.43 -9.72
C ARG A 79 -10.34 -12.67 -8.89
N GLY A 80 -11.33 -13.53 -8.62
CA GLY A 80 -11.12 -14.73 -7.80
C GLY A 80 -10.64 -14.44 -6.36
N GLY A 81 -11.04 -13.29 -5.80
CA GLY A 81 -10.60 -12.81 -4.49
C GLY A 81 -9.19 -12.21 -4.46
N LEU A 82 -8.61 -11.90 -5.62
CA LEU A 82 -7.33 -11.20 -5.75
C LEU A 82 -7.54 -9.73 -6.06
N LEU A 83 -6.77 -8.88 -5.41
CA LEU A 83 -6.62 -7.46 -5.75
C LEU A 83 -6.06 -7.28 -7.17
N PRO A 84 -6.43 -6.18 -7.87
CA PRO A 84 -5.91 -5.91 -9.20
C PRO A 84 -4.41 -5.57 -9.15
N ASN A 85 -3.67 -6.01 -10.17
CA ASN A 85 -2.27 -5.62 -10.40
C ASN A 85 -2.16 -4.38 -11.30
N THR A 86 -3.27 -3.94 -11.87
CA THR A 86 -3.40 -2.70 -12.64
C THR A 86 -4.69 -2.00 -12.25
N LEU A 87 -4.60 -0.74 -11.84
CA LEU A 87 -5.74 0.06 -11.38
C LEU A 87 -5.61 1.47 -11.97
N GLY A 88 -6.65 1.96 -12.65
CA GLY A 88 -6.58 3.29 -13.29
C GLY A 88 -5.45 3.44 -14.33
N GLY A 89 -5.02 2.33 -14.95
CA GLY A 89 -3.87 2.30 -15.87
C GLY A 89 -2.49 2.36 -15.18
N VAL A 90 -2.43 2.26 -13.86
CA VAL A 90 -1.18 2.22 -13.08
C VAL A 90 -0.83 0.78 -12.75
N THR A 91 0.45 0.43 -12.89
CA THR A 91 1.04 -0.83 -12.44
C THR A 91 2.29 -0.51 -11.64
N VAL A 92 2.46 -1.15 -10.48
CA VAL A 92 3.68 -1.07 -9.67
C VAL A 92 4.44 -2.37 -9.81
N TYR A 93 5.71 -2.30 -10.15
CA TYR A 93 6.61 -3.45 -10.20
C TYR A 93 7.53 -3.47 -9.00
N VAL A 94 7.63 -4.60 -8.31
CA VAL A 94 8.54 -4.82 -7.19
C VAL A 94 9.29 -6.12 -7.42
N GLY A 95 10.62 -6.04 -7.58
CA GLY A 95 11.46 -7.22 -7.85
C GLY A 95 11.07 -7.97 -9.13
N GLY A 96 10.48 -7.28 -10.11
CA GLY A 96 9.99 -7.88 -11.37
C GLY A 96 8.55 -8.40 -11.31
N PHE A 97 7.91 -8.44 -10.14
CA PHE A 97 6.51 -8.83 -9.99
C PHE A 97 5.59 -7.62 -10.01
N ALA A 98 4.41 -7.74 -10.63
CA ALA A 98 3.37 -6.72 -10.52
C ALA A 98 2.72 -6.79 -9.14
N ALA A 99 2.82 -5.72 -8.36
CA ALA A 99 2.24 -5.60 -7.04
C ALA A 99 0.73 -5.42 -7.11
N SER A 100 0.03 -5.93 -6.09
CA SER A 100 -1.40 -5.74 -5.96
C SER A 100 -1.72 -4.34 -5.45
N LEU A 101 -2.71 -3.68 -6.02
CA LEU A 101 -3.04 -2.28 -5.72
C LEU A 101 -4.30 -2.19 -4.87
N PHE A 102 -4.32 -1.26 -3.92
CA PHE A 102 -5.52 -0.89 -3.14
C PHE A 102 -6.09 0.45 -3.59
N TYR A 103 -5.20 1.36 -3.97
CA TYR A 103 -5.55 2.76 -4.22
C TYR A 103 -4.50 3.39 -5.13
N VAL A 104 -4.94 4.23 -6.06
CA VAL A 104 -4.08 5.08 -6.89
C VAL A 104 -4.69 6.48 -6.98
N SER A 105 -3.84 7.51 -6.98
CA SER A 105 -4.18 8.89 -7.24
C SER A 105 -3.00 9.59 -7.92
N PRO A 106 -3.15 10.83 -8.40
CA PRO A 106 -2.02 11.58 -8.97
C PRO A 106 -0.80 11.72 -8.05
N THR A 107 -0.99 11.59 -6.73
CA THR A 107 0.07 11.84 -5.73
C THR A 107 0.35 10.68 -4.78
N GLN A 108 -0.44 9.60 -4.82
CA GLN A 108 -0.30 8.48 -3.89
C GLN A 108 -0.70 7.15 -4.54
N ILE A 109 0.06 6.09 -4.26
CA ILE A 109 -0.31 4.70 -4.57
C ILE A 109 -0.20 3.88 -3.28
N ASN A 110 -1.24 3.11 -2.96
CA ASN A 110 -1.17 2.07 -1.92
C ASN A 110 -1.14 0.70 -2.59
N PHE A 111 -0.14 -0.10 -2.26
CA PHE A 111 0.08 -1.40 -2.88
C PHE A 111 0.57 -2.42 -1.86
N LEU A 112 0.41 -3.69 -2.18
CA LEU A 112 0.92 -4.80 -1.41
C LEU A 112 2.25 -5.24 -2.00
N VAL A 113 3.31 -5.26 -1.20
CA VAL A 113 4.60 -5.84 -1.62
C VAL A 113 4.36 -7.32 -1.95
N PRO A 114 4.75 -7.79 -3.15
CA PRO A 114 4.52 -9.17 -3.57
C PRO A 114 5.02 -10.18 -2.55
N TYR A 115 4.17 -11.15 -2.27
CA TYR A 115 4.39 -12.22 -1.29
C TYR A 115 5.49 -13.20 -1.73
N GLU A 116 5.70 -13.36 -3.04
CA GLU A 116 6.69 -14.25 -3.64
C GLU A 116 8.14 -13.79 -3.39
N LEU A 117 8.32 -12.53 -2.98
CA LEU A 117 9.64 -11.97 -2.71
C LEU A 117 10.25 -12.53 -1.42
N THR A 118 11.57 -12.56 -1.39
CA THR A 118 12.36 -12.87 -0.19
C THR A 118 13.10 -11.62 0.29
N ALA A 119 13.65 -11.68 1.51
CA ALA A 119 14.54 -10.62 2.00
C ALA A 119 15.72 -10.40 1.04
N GLY A 120 16.10 -9.14 0.85
CA GLY A 120 17.13 -8.74 -0.11
C GLY A 120 16.82 -7.41 -0.79
N THR A 121 17.74 -6.95 -1.62
CA THR A 121 17.56 -5.70 -2.38
C THR A 121 16.73 -5.97 -3.64
N VAL A 122 15.63 -5.23 -3.81
CA VAL A 122 14.76 -5.30 -4.99
C VAL A 122 14.62 -3.94 -5.65
N ASN A 123 14.18 -3.95 -6.91
CA ASN A 123 13.84 -2.74 -7.64
C ASN A 123 12.33 -2.45 -7.53
N VAL A 124 11.97 -1.19 -7.32
CA VAL A 124 10.58 -0.70 -7.35
C VAL A 124 10.43 0.32 -8.47
N ALA A 125 9.42 0.16 -9.32
CA ALA A 125 9.09 1.12 -10.36
C ALA A 125 7.58 1.20 -10.59
N VAL A 126 7.09 2.37 -10.97
CA VAL A 126 5.69 2.62 -11.35
C VAL A 126 5.65 2.83 -12.86
N ALA A 127 4.69 2.19 -13.51
CA ALA A 127 4.30 2.51 -14.87
C ALA A 127 2.86 3.02 -14.87
N ARG A 128 2.62 4.17 -15.49
CA ARG A 128 1.27 4.71 -15.73
C ARG A 128 1.02 4.73 -17.23
N GLN A 129 0.04 3.95 -17.69
CA GLN A 129 -0.30 3.76 -19.10
C GLN A 129 0.91 3.43 -19.98
N GLY A 130 1.82 2.60 -19.47
CA GLY A 130 3.05 2.21 -20.16
C GLY A 130 4.22 3.21 -20.03
N LEU A 131 3.99 4.41 -19.49
CA LEU A 131 5.06 5.37 -19.20
C LEU A 131 5.67 5.08 -17.83
N ALA A 132 6.93 4.64 -17.82
CA ALA A 132 7.67 4.28 -16.61
C ALA A 132 8.26 5.51 -15.90
N GLY A 133 8.17 5.51 -14.57
CA GLY A 133 8.91 6.41 -13.68
C GLY A 133 10.33 5.89 -13.35
N PRO A 134 11.03 6.53 -12.40
CA PRO A 134 12.36 6.10 -11.98
C PRO A 134 12.36 4.74 -11.27
N THR A 135 13.46 4.00 -11.35
CA THR A 135 13.64 2.76 -10.58
C THR A 135 14.29 3.06 -9.24
N LEU A 136 13.65 2.66 -8.14
CA LEU A 136 14.18 2.74 -6.78
C LEU A 136 14.79 1.40 -6.35
N ARG A 137 15.94 1.41 -5.68
CA ARG A 137 16.51 0.23 -5.02
C ARG A 137 16.08 0.20 -3.55
N VAL A 138 15.36 -0.83 -3.14
CA VAL A 138 14.73 -0.94 -1.82
C VAL A 138 15.22 -2.21 -1.13
N GLN A 139 15.57 -2.09 0.15
CA GLN A 139 15.88 -3.24 0.98
C GLN A 139 14.58 -3.85 1.53
N LEU A 140 14.38 -5.15 1.27
CA LEU A 140 13.37 -5.95 1.94
C LEU A 140 13.98 -6.75 3.08
N ASN A 141 13.29 -6.75 4.21
CA ASN A 141 13.53 -7.65 5.34
C ASN A 141 12.54 -8.83 5.28
N ALA A 142 12.81 -9.88 6.06
CA ALA A 142 11.86 -10.99 6.21
C ALA A 142 10.56 -10.55 6.93
N THR A 143 10.68 -9.57 7.81
CA THR A 143 9.58 -8.93 8.55
C THR A 143 9.83 -7.42 8.60
N SER A 144 8.76 -6.63 8.67
CA SER A 144 8.81 -5.20 8.93
C SER A 144 7.53 -4.81 9.70
N PRO A 145 7.46 -5.15 11.01
CA PRO A 145 6.26 -4.93 11.78
C PRO A 145 5.88 -3.46 11.86
N GLY A 146 4.64 -3.12 11.51
CA GLY A 146 4.08 -1.78 11.66
C GLY A 146 2.68 -1.86 12.25
N LEU A 147 2.36 -0.99 13.20
CA LEU A 147 1.01 -0.85 13.76
C LEU A 147 0.28 0.25 12.99
N PHE A 148 -0.95 -0.03 12.55
CA PHE A 148 -1.79 1.02 11.98
C PHE A 148 -2.14 2.04 13.07
N GLN A 149 -2.19 3.31 12.72
CA GLN A 149 -2.41 4.40 13.66
C GLN A 149 -3.69 5.17 13.37
N TRP A 150 -4.35 5.65 14.43
CA TRP A 150 -5.53 6.52 14.41
C TRP A 150 -5.32 7.69 15.37
N LYS A 151 -5.85 8.87 15.01
CA LYS A 151 -5.80 10.12 15.80
C LYS A 151 -4.43 10.35 16.48
N GLY A 152 -3.40 10.59 15.67
CA GLY A 152 -2.03 10.73 16.15
C GLY A 152 -1.35 9.36 16.23
N ASN A 153 -0.91 8.97 17.42
CA ASN A 153 -0.08 7.79 17.65
C ASN A 153 -0.83 6.64 18.33
N TYR A 154 -2.17 6.59 18.32
CA TYR A 154 -2.89 5.44 18.86
C TYR A 154 -2.91 4.29 17.85
N ALA A 155 -2.54 3.09 18.27
CA ALA A 155 -2.72 1.88 17.48
C ALA A 155 -4.21 1.67 17.18
N ILE A 156 -4.54 1.32 15.93
CA ILE A 156 -5.88 0.86 15.59
C ILE A 156 -6.06 -0.53 16.20
N ALA A 157 -7.04 -0.63 17.10
CA ALA A 157 -7.50 -1.88 17.66
C ALA A 157 -9.02 -1.89 17.77
N SER A 158 -9.62 -3.07 17.86
CA SER A 158 -11.04 -3.25 18.11
C SER A 158 -11.29 -4.17 19.31
N HIS A 159 -12.41 -3.96 19.98
CA HIS A 159 -12.96 -4.95 20.91
C HIS A 159 -13.43 -6.18 20.10
N LEU A 160 -13.67 -7.31 20.77
CA LEU A 160 -14.23 -8.50 20.11
C LEU A 160 -15.60 -8.25 19.42
N SER A 161 -16.33 -7.22 19.85
CA SER A 161 -17.57 -6.75 19.19
C SER A 161 -17.33 -6.11 17.82
N GLY A 162 -16.09 -5.82 17.45
CA GLY A 162 -15.70 -5.07 16.25
C GLY A 162 -15.72 -3.55 16.42
N SER A 163 -16.16 -3.02 17.56
CA SER A 163 -16.09 -1.58 17.83
C SER A 163 -14.65 -1.13 18.07
N LEU A 164 -14.31 0.07 17.62
CA LEU A 164 -12.98 0.66 17.77
C LEU A 164 -12.61 0.83 19.25
N VAL A 165 -11.38 0.45 19.61
CA VAL A 165 -10.75 0.80 20.89
C VAL A 165 -10.24 2.23 20.78
N GLY A 166 -10.73 3.11 21.66
CA GLY A 166 -10.39 4.54 21.64
C GLY A 166 -10.75 5.24 22.96
N PRO A 167 -10.53 6.56 23.09
CA PRO A 167 -10.82 7.28 24.34
C PRO A 167 -12.26 7.12 24.85
N ASP A 168 -13.23 6.97 23.93
CA ASP A 168 -14.65 6.80 24.27
C ASP A 168 -15.01 5.34 24.64
N ALA A 169 -14.18 4.38 24.22
CA ALA A 169 -14.30 2.95 24.49
C ALA A 169 -12.90 2.35 24.67
N PRO A 170 -12.22 2.65 25.79
CA PRO A 170 -10.84 2.22 26.02
C PRO A 170 -10.77 0.73 26.38
N ALA A 171 -9.64 0.10 26.05
CA ALA A 171 -9.36 -1.27 26.44
C ALA A 171 -9.25 -1.43 27.97
N LYS A 172 -9.68 -2.56 28.49
CA LYS A 172 -9.74 -2.92 29.91
C LYS A 172 -8.81 -4.07 30.21
N ALA A 173 -8.37 -4.16 31.47
CA ALA A 173 -7.58 -5.27 31.95
C ALA A 173 -8.29 -6.61 31.70
N GLY A 174 -7.55 -7.61 31.21
CA GLY A 174 -8.05 -8.98 30.99
C GLY A 174 -8.99 -9.20 29.80
N GLU A 175 -9.49 -8.15 29.15
CA GLU A 175 -10.32 -8.30 27.94
C GLU A 175 -9.47 -8.71 26.72
N ILE A 176 -10.12 -9.17 25.66
CA ILE A 176 -9.44 -9.48 24.39
C ILE A 176 -9.67 -8.34 23.42
N VAL A 177 -8.57 -7.82 22.87
CA VAL A 177 -8.58 -6.81 21.80
C VAL A 177 -7.95 -7.39 20.53
N VAL A 178 -8.34 -6.86 19.37
CA VAL A 178 -7.78 -7.19 18.06
C VAL A 178 -6.98 -6.00 17.57
N ILE A 179 -5.66 -6.13 17.49
CA ILE A 179 -4.74 -5.06 17.08
C ILE A 179 -4.35 -5.26 15.61
N TYR A 180 -4.39 -4.19 14.80
CA TYR A 180 -4.12 -4.27 13.37
C TYR A 180 -2.71 -3.83 12.99
N ALA A 181 -2.05 -4.63 12.15
CA ALA A 181 -0.65 -4.48 11.81
C ALA A 181 -0.35 -4.83 10.34
N VAL A 182 0.90 -4.58 9.92
CA VAL A 182 1.48 -5.01 8.64
C VAL A 182 2.84 -5.66 8.87
N GLY A 183 3.30 -6.43 7.87
CA GLY A 183 4.69 -6.87 7.79
C GLY A 183 5.14 -7.85 8.87
N LEU A 184 4.23 -8.67 9.39
CA LEU A 184 4.57 -9.70 10.38
C LEU A 184 5.25 -10.94 9.76
N GLY A 185 5.37 -10.98 8.43
CA GLY A 185 6.05 -12.03 7.67
C GLY A 185 5.11 -13.09 7.13
N ARG A 186 5.69 -14.19 6.63
CA ARG A 186 4.97 -15.29 5.99
C ARG A 186 3.96 -15.96 6.91
N THR A 187 2.92 -16.55 6.34
CA THR A 187 1.87 -17.27 7.07
C THR A 187 1.78 -18.74 6.69
N ASN A 188 1.06 -19.50 7.52
CA ASN A 188 0.62 -20.86 7.26
C ASN A 188 -0.89 -20.97 7.55
N PRO A 189 -1.74 -21.32 6.56
CA PRO A 189 -1.41 -21.62 5.16
C PRO A 189 -0.77 -20.42 4.45
N ASP A 190 -0.01 -20.77 3.41
CA ASP A 190 0.63 -19.78 2.56
C ASP A 190 -0.41 -19.02 1.73
N THR A 191 -0.14 -17.76 1.36
CA THR A 191 -1.09 -16.92 0.59
C THR A 191 -0.47 -16.43 -0.71
N ASN A 192 -1.31 -16.22 -1.73
CA ASN A 192 -0.86 -15.59 -2.96
C ASN A 192 -0.87 -14.05 -2.81
N SER A 193 0.00 -13.37 -3.55
CA SER A 193 -0.02 -11.90 -3.65
C SER A 193 -1.42 -11.35 -3.91
N GLY A 194 -1.86 -10.44 -3.04
CA GLY A 194 -3.13 -9.73 -3.18
C GLY A 194 -4.37 -10.55 -2.84
N ARG A 195 -4.23 -11.78 -2.33
CA ARG A 195 -5.38 -12.60 -1.94
C ARG A 195 -6.06 -12.03 -0.70
N VAL A 196 -7.35 -11.76 -0.84
CA VAL A 196 -8.25 -11.55 0.30
C VAL A 196 -8.44 -12.90 0.97
N VAL A 197 -7.91 -13.06 2.19
CA VAL A 197 -7.98 -14.34 2.91
C VAL A 197 -9.38 -14.55 3.50
N SER A 198 -9.94 -15.75 3.37
CA SER A 198 -11.26 -16.09 3.92
C SER A 198 -11.20 -16.81 5.27
N ALA A 199 -10.01 -17.26 5.67
CA ALA A 199 -9.77 -18.01 6.89
C ALA A 199 -8.49 -17.53 7.57
N ALA A 200 -8.31 -17.93 8.83
CA ALA A 200 -7.12 -17.61 9.60
C ALA A 200 -5.86 -18.17 8.94
N ALA A 201 -4.85 -17.31 8.79
CA ALA A 201 -3.50 -17.70 8.35
C ALA A 201 -2.46 -17.16 9.34
N SER A 202 -2.01 -18.02 10.25
CA SER A 202 -1.10 -17.62 11.34
C SER A 202 0.30 -17.35 10.80
N ILE A 203 1.01 -16.39 11.39
CA ILE A 203 2.41 -16.13 11.02
C ILE A 203 3.29 -17.35 11.33
N VAL A 204 4.23 -17.66 10.43
CA VAL A 204 5.22 -18.74 10.63
C VAL A 204 6.15 -18.39 11.80
N ALA A 205 6.51 -17.12 11.93
CA ALA A 205 7.40 -16.62 12.97
C ALA A 205 6.70 -16.37 14.32
N LEU A 206 5.58 -17.04 14.61
CA LEU A 206 4.84 -16.88 15.87
C LEU A 206 5.71 -17.09 17.12
N PRO A 207 6.63 -18.08 17.18
CA PRO A 207 7.52 -18.25 18.33
C PRO A 207 8.51 -17.08 18.54
N GLN A 208 8.68 -16.22 17.53
CA GLN A 208 9.56 -15.05 17.56
C GLN A 208 8.78 -13.74 17.69
N LEU A 209 7.45 -13.80 17.79
CA LEU A 209 6.61 -12.65 18.04
C LEU A 209 6.71 -12.26 19.52
N LEU A 210 7.01 -10.99 19.76
CA LEU A 210 6.95 -10.36 21.06
C LEU A 210 6.04 -9.14 20.98
N VAL A 211 5.08 -9.07 21.88
CA VAL A 211 4.24 -7.89 22.12
C VAL A 211 4.63 -7.32 23.48
N THR A 212 4.91 -6.02 23.56
CA THR A 212 5.11 -5.33 24.83
C THR A 212 4.03 -4.28 25.06
N ILE A 213 3.59 -4.18 26.32
CA ILE A 213 2.63 -3.17 26.79
C ILE A 213 3.31 -2.44 27.96
N ALA A 214 3.43 -1.12 27.85
CA ALA A 214 4.21 -0.28 28.76
C ALA A 214 5.66 -0.80 28.97
N GLY A 215 6.27 -1.34 27.92
CA GLY A 215 7.61 -1.93 27.96
C GLY A 215 7.67 -3.35 28.54
N ASN A 216 6.60 -3.86 29.13
CA ASN A 216 6.57 -5.21 29.71
C ASN A 216 6.14 -6.24 28.66
N PRO A 217 6.85 -7.38 28.54
CA PRO A 217 6.46 -8.45 27.62
C PRO A 217 5.12 -9.07 28.03
N VAL A 218 4.21 -9.22 27.06
CA VAL A 218 2.98 -10.01 27.25
C VAL A 218 3.32 -11.49 27.17
N ALA A 219 2.72 -12.31 28.04
CA ALA A 219 2.96 -13.75 28.03
C ALA A 219 2.44 -14.40 26.74
N ALA A 220 3.17 -15.39 26.20
CA ALA A 220 2.81 -16.04 24.94
C ALA A 220 1.39 -16.64 24.94
N LYS A 221 0.91 -17.14 26.10
CA LYS A 221 -0.46 -17.67 26.26
C LYS A 221 -1.56 -16.61 26.06
N ASP A 222 -1.22 -15.34 26.21
CA ASP A 222 -2.13 -14.20 26.08
C ASP A 222 -2.12 -13.61 24.65
N ILE A 223 -1.22 -14.09 23.79
CA ILE A 223 -1.27 -13.88 22.33
C ILE A 223 -2.11 -15.01 21.73
N LEU A 224 -3.42 -14.77 21.65
CA LEU A 224 -4.41 -15.78 21.26
C LEU A 224 -4.41 -16.06 19.76
N TYR A 225 -3.96 -15.09 18.96
CA TYR A 225 -3.79 -15.22 17.52
C TYR A 225 -2.83 -14.15 17.00
N ALA A 226 -2.03 -14.48 15.98
CA ALA A 226 -1.34 -13.49 15.17
C ALA A 226 -1.21 -14.02 13.73
N GLY A 227 -1.74 -13.26 12.77
CA GLY A 227 -1.86 -13.72 11.39
C GLY A 227 -2.61 -12.74 10.51
N LEU A 228 -2.90 -13.12 9.26
CA LEU A 228 -3.68 -12.29 8.35
C LEU A 228 -5.14 -12.19 8.80
N ALA A 229 -5.68 -10.98 8.76
CA ALA A 229 -7.05 -10.69 9.11
C ALA A 229 -8.02 -11.19 8.01
N PRO A 230 -8.96 -12.10 8.33
CA PRO A 230 -9.97 -12.55 7.38
C PRO A 230 -10.75 -11.38 6.77
N GLY A 231 -10.99 -11.44 5.45
CA GLY A 231 -11.65 -10.38 4.68
C GLY A 231 -10.70 -9.33 4.11
N PHE A 232 -9.40 -9.42 4.36
CA PHE A 232 -8.41 -8.45 3.90
C PHE A 232 -7.21 -9.12 3.21
N ALA A 233 -6.51 -8.37 2.37
CA ALA A 233 -5.21 -8.76 1.82
C ALA A 233 -4.12 -7.94 2.51
N GLY A 234 -3.04 -8.58 2.98
CA GLY A 234 -1.89 -7.91 3.59
C GLY A 234 -2.11 -7.26 4.97
N LEU A 235 -3.34 -7.22 5.48
CA LEU A 235 -3.66 -6.78 6.82
C LEU A 235 -3.44 -7.92 7.81
N TYR A 236 -2.65 -7.68 8.84
CA TYR A 236 -2.48 -8.61 9.96
C TYR A 236 -3.32 -8.17 11.14
N GLN A 237 -3.72 -9.13 11.97
CA GLN A 237 -4.31 -8.90 13.27
C GLN A 237 -3.57 -9.69 14.35
N ILE A 238 -3.58 -9.17 15.57
CA ILE A 238 -3.13 -9.84 16.79
C ILE A 238 -4.28 -9.82 17.78
N ASN A 239 -4.78 -10.99 18.17
CA ASN A 239 -5.77 -11.11 19.24
C ASN A 239 -5.00 -11.22 20.56
N LEU A 240 -5.10 -10.18 21.38
CA LEU A 240 -4.31 -10.05 22.60
C LEU A 240 -5.26 -10.02 23.80
N ARG A 241 -5.04 -10.90 24.77
CA ARG A 241 -5.62 -10.73 26.11
C ARG A 241 -4.81 -9.66 26.83
N MET A 242 -5.48 -8.57 27.21
CA MET A 242 -4.86 -7.44 27.87
C MET A 242 -4.30 -7.85 29.24
N PRO A 243 -3.08 -7.38 29.61
CA PRO A 243 -2.54 -7.56 30.96
C PRO A 243 -3.51 -7.15 32.07
N GLN A 244 -3.39 -7.77 33.25
CA GLN A 244 -4.21 -7.42 34.41
C GLN A 244 -3.84 -6.06 35.00
N LEU A 245 -2.57 -5.66 34.84
CA LEU A 245 -2.05 -4.37 35.27
C LEU A 245 -1.80 -3.50 34.04
N LEU A 246 -2.63 -2.49 33.85
CA LEU A 246 -2.51 -1.52 32.76
C LEU A 246 -2.30 -0.12 33.34
N PRO A 247 -1.27 0.62 32.91
CA PRO A 247 -1.26 2.08 33.05
C PRO A 247 -2.23 2.72 32.04
N PRO A 248 -2.56 4.01 32.16
CA PRO A 248 -3.39 4.69 31.18
C PRO A 248 -2.62 4.84 29.86
N ASP A 249 -3.29 4.56 28.74
CA ASP A 249 -2.79 4.70 27.37
C ASP A 249 -1.34 4.18 27.16
N PRO A 250 -1.05 2.90 27.51
CA PRO A 250 0.30 2.36 27.50
C PRO A 250 0.91 2.41 26.11
N GLU A 251 2.23 2.54 26.04
CA GLU A 251 2.95 2.23 24.80
C GLU A 251 2.75 0.76 24.45
N ILE A 252 2.42 0.50 23.19
CA ILE A 252 2.38 -0.83 22.59
C ILE A 252 3.48 -0.94 21.54
N ARG A 253 4.24 -2.04 21.59
CA ARG A 253 5.25 -2.36 20.58
C ARG A 253 5.16 -3.82 20.18
N ILE A 254 5.33 -4.07 18.89
CA ILE A 254 5.39 -5.43 18.34
C ILE A 254 6.76 -5.65 17.69
N SER A 255 7.32 -6.84 17.89
CA SER A 255 8.55 -7.26 17.23
C SER A 255 8.45 -8.69 16.76
N VAL A 256 9.00 -8.96 15.58
CA VAL A 256 9.08 -10.30 15.01
C VAL A 256 10.51 -10.51 14.54
N ALA A 257 11.18 -11.52 15.11
CA ALA A 257 12.61 -11.74 14.96
C ALA A 257 13.40 -10.46 15.32
N ALA A 258 14.27 -9.97 14.43
CA ALA A 258 15.14 -8.81 14.71
C ALA A 258 14.48 -7.45 14.43
N GLN A 259 13.22 -7.42 13.99
CA GLN A 259 12.55 -6.20 13.55
C GLN A 259 11.43 -5.82 14.52
N ALA A 260 11.28 -4.53 14.78
CA ALA A 260 10.29 -3.98 15.71
C ALA A 260 9.53 -2.82 15.10
N SER A 261 8.27 -2.66 15.51
CA SER A 261 7.48 -1.48 15.18
C SER A 261 8.08 -0.20 15.74
N ALA A 262 7.66 0.92 15.16
CA ALA A 262 7.99 2.24 15.64
C ALA A 262 7.68 2.37 17.15
N PRO A 263 8.55 3.04 17.93
CA PRO A 263 8.28 3.30 19.34
C PRO A 263 7.19 4.37 19.49
N ARG A 264 6.74 4.58 20.73
CA ARG A 264 5.78 5.64 21.12
C ARG A 264 4.39 5.52 20.49
N ILE A 265 3.99 4.33 20.04
CA ILE A 265 2.61 4.05 19.66
C ILE A 265 1.84 3.70 20.93
N ARG A 266 0.68 4.32 21.15
CA ARG A 266 -0.15 4.12 22.34
C ARG A 266 -1.32 3.20 22.03
N LEU A 267 -1.81 2.46 23.02
CA LEU A 267 -3.09 1.76 22.94
C LEU A 267 -4.06 2.47 23.89
N ALA A 268 -5.25 2.86 23.43
CA ALA A 268 -6.22 3.50 24.32
C ALA A 268 -6.68 2.49 25.38
N ALA A 269 -6.37 2.74 26.66
CA ALA A 269 -6.64 1.78 27.73
C ALA A 269 -6.92 2.45 29.08
N LEU A 270 -7.82 1.85 29.84
CA LEU A 270 -8.13 2.28 31.21
C LEU A 270 -7.05 1.79 32.17
N PRO A 271 -6.63 2.64 33.12
CA PRO A 271 -5.72 2.22 34.16
C PRO A 271 -6.41 1.20 35.08
N THR A 272 -5.67 0.18 35.50
CA THR A 272 -6.11 -0.71 36.58
C THR A 272 -6.03 0.06 37.90
N VAL A 273 -7.17 0.25 38.56
CA VAL A 273 -7.21 0.78 39.93
C VAL A 273 -6.97 -0.38 40.88
N LEU A 274 -5.84 -0.38 41.59
CA LEU A 274 -5.64 -1.28 42.71
C LEU A 274 -6.57 -0.82 43.84
N ALA A 275 -7.46 -1.69 44.32
CA ALA A 275 -8.18 -1.43 45.55
C ALA A 275 -7.14 -1.25 46.66
N VAL A 276 -7.12 -0.09 47.31
CA VAL A 276 -6.36 0.11 48.53
C VAL A 276 -7.24 -0.45 49.64
N ASP A 277 -6.90 -1.63 50.14
CA ASP A 277 -7.50 -2.22 51.35
C ASP A 277 -7.08 -1.44 52.60
#